data_AF-A0A7Z9KFD7-F1
#
_entry.id   AF-A0A7Z9KFD7-F1
#
_cell.length_a   1.000
_cell.length_b   1.000
_cell.length_c   1.000
_cell.angle_alpha   90.00
_cell.angle_beta   90.00
_cell.angle_gamma   90.00
#
_symmetry.space_group_name_H-M   'P 1'
#
loop_
_entity.id
_entity.type
_entity.pdbx_description
1 polymer ?
#
loop_
_entity_poly.entity_id
_entity_poly.type
_entity_poly.pdbx_seq_one_letter_code
_entity_poly.pdbx_strand_id
1 'polypeptide(L)'
;MRLIQFETHDGDRRVAVSDGANNYLRVVSSTQRIYELAVEATRTGVSLETLVLDRIEDQRVSYEQLLADQLILPPIDHPDPAHCLVTGTGLSHLGSAQARNEMHTKLKGSDANLTDSMKMFKLG
;
A
#
# COMPACT_ATOMS: atom_id res chain seq x y z
N MET A 1 9.36 11.77 4.83
CA MET A 1 8.04 11.86 5.52
C MET A 1 7.39 10.48 5.56
N ARG A 2 6.75 10.09 6.68
CA ARG A 2 5.95 8.85 6.79
C ARG A 2 4.53 9.21 7.21
N LEU A 3 3.56 8.95 6.33
CA LEU A 3 2.13 9.23 6.57
C LEU A 3 1.42 7.96 7.03
N ILE A 4 0.51 8.14 7.98
CA ILE A 4 -0.32 7.10 8.56
C ILE A 4 -1.76 7.60 8.52
N GLN A 5 -2.70 6.74 8.13
CA GLN A 5 -4.13 6.98 8.34
C GLN A 5 -4.67 6.00 9.39
N PHE A 6 -5.59 6.48 10.23
CA PHE A 6 -6.11 5.74 11.38
C PHE A 6 -7.53 6.19 11.72
N GLU A 7 -8.24 5.37 12.47
CA GLU A 7 -9.55 5.69 13.05
C GLU A 7 -9.38 6.17 14.49
N THR A 8 -10.22 7.11 14.93
CA THR A 8 -10.34 7.46 16.35
C THR A 8 -11.29 6.48 17.04
N HIS A 9 -11.28 6.47 18.38
CA HIS A 9 -12.27 5.71 19.15
C HIS A 9 -13.72 6.11 18.88
N ASP A 10 -13.93 7.33 18.37
CA ASP A 10 -15.25 7.85 17.98
C ASP A 10 -15.65 7.42 16.55
N GLY A 11 -14.78 6.71 15.83
CA GLY A 11 -15.01 6.24 14.46
C GLY A 11 -14.64 7.25 13.36
N ASP A 12 -14.06 8.40 13.73
CA ASP A 12 -13.58 9.38 12.75
C ASP A 12 -12.28 8.92 12.12
N ARG A 13 -12.12 9.19 10.83
CA ARG A 13 -10.85 8.93 10.14
C ARG A 13 -9.94 10.15 10.15
N ARG A 14 -8.65 9.94 10.40
CA ARG A 14 -7.62 10.98 10.37
C ARG A 14 -6.34 10.53 9.67
N VAL A 15 -5.57 11.51 9.22
CA VAL A 15 -4.19 11.32 8.73
C VAL A 15 -3.22 11.98 9.70
N ALA A 16 -2.07 11.36 9.91
CA ALA A 16 -0.98 11.92 10.69
C ALA A 16 0.38 11.62 10.07
N VAL A 17 1.38 12.43 10.43
CA VAL A 17 2.78 12.24 10.06
C VAL A 17 3.59 11.76 11.26
N SER A 18 4.42 10.73 11.07
CA SER A 18 5.32 10.26 12.13
C SER A 18 6.39 11.30 12.44
N ASP A 19 6.67 11.51 13.73
CA ASP A 19 7.79 12.34 14.18
C ASP A 19 9.17 11.68 14.05
N GLY A 20 9.19 10.41 13.61
CA GLY A 20 10.40 9.64 13.31
C GLY A 20 11.18 9.12 14.52
N ALA A 21 10.98 9.67 15.72
CA ALA A 21 11.86 9.43 16.86
C ALA A 21 11.15 9.00 18.15
N ASN A 22 9.89 9.41 18.38
CA ASN A 22 9.26 9.22 19.70
C ASN A 22 8.00 8.35 19.66
N ASN A 23 7.76 7.58 18.59
CA ASN A 23 6.52 6.81 18.40
C ASN A 23 5.24 7.66 18.52
N TYR A 24 5.33 8.96 18.21
CA TYR A 24 4.16 9.83 18.12
C TYR A 24 3.89 10.20 16.67
N LEU A 25 2.61 10.41 16.37
CA LEU A 25 2.15 10.97 15.11
C LEU A 25 1.57 12.36 15.37
N ARG A 26 1.84 13.30 14.48
CA ARG A 26 1.22 14.64 14.48
C ARG A 26 0.07 14.65 13.49
N VAL A 27 -1.10 15.04 13.94
CA VAL A 27 -2.33 15.05 13.13
C VAL A 27 -2.19 16.06 11.99
N VAL A 28 -2.65 15.67 10.80
CA VAL A 28 -2.77 16.53 9.62
C VAL A 28 -4.22 16.99 9.53
N SER A 29 -4.46 18.28 9.73
CA SER A 29 -5.79 18.88 9.72
C SER A 29 -6.49 18.73 8.37
N SER A 30 -7.83 18.84 8.38
CA SER A 30 -8.68 18.90 7.18
C SER A 30 -8.45 17.77 6.16
N THR A 31 -8.02 16.60 6.64
CA THR A 31 -7.63 15.47 5.79
C THR A 31 -8.04 14.16 6.44
N GLN A 32 -8.84 13.36 5.74
CA GLN A 32 -9.28 12.04 6.23
C GLN A 32 -8.51 10.91 5.54
N ARG A 33 -8.04 11.09 4.32
CA ARG A 33 -7.33 10.05 3.56
C ARG A 33 -6.04 10.56 2.97
N ILE A 34 -5.01 9.72 2.93
CA ILE A 34 -3.75 10.07 2.25
C ILE A 34 -3.99 10.28 0.75
N TYR A 35 -4.98 9.58 0.17
CA TYR A 35 -5.45 9.79 -1.20
C TYR A 35 -5.86 11.23 -1.48
N GLU A 36 -6.56 11.90 -0.55
CA GLU A 36 -7.03 13.29 -0.73
C GLU A 36 -5.85 14.26 -0.86
N LEU A 37 -4.81 14.08 -0.03
CA LEU A 37 -3.58 14.87 -0.12
C LEU A 37 -2.88 14.68 -1.46
N ALA A 38 -2.81 13.44 -1.96
CA ALA A 38 -2.15 13.13 -3.23
C ALA A 38 -2.91 13.74 -4.42
N VAL A 39 -4.24 13.67 -4.43
CA VAL A 39 -5.08 14.31 -5.44
C VAL A 39 -4.93 15.83 -5.38
N GLU A 40 -4.92 16.41 -4.20
CA GLU A 40 -4.78 17.85 -4.03
C GLU A 40 -3.41 18.37 -4.46
N ALA A 41 -2.33 17.68 -4.06
CA ALA A 41 -0.97 17.98 -4.50
C ALA A 41 -0.88 18.02 -6.03
N THR A 42 -1.46 17.00 -6.68
CA THR A 42 -1.51 16.90 -8.14
C THR A 42 -2.31 18.04 -8.76
N ARG A 43 -3.50 18.34 -8.23
CA ARG A 43 -4.40 19.39 -8.74
C ARG A 43 -3.81 20.79 -8.60
N THR A 44 -3.11 21.06 -7.51
CA THR A 44 -2.58 22.39 -7.17
C THR A 44 -1.15 22.62 -7.66
N GLY A 45 -0.44 21.56 -8.05
CA GLY A 45 0.98 21.64 -8.38
C GLY A 45 1.88 21.88 -7.17
N VAL A 46 1.34 21.76 -5.95
CA VAL A 46 2.09 21.88 -4.69
C VAL A 46 2.59 20.49 -4.28
N SER A 47 3.78 20.43 -3.68
CA SER A 47 4.32 19.15 -3.23
C SER A 47 3.47 18.56 -2.09
N LEU A 48 3.38 17.23 -2.02
CA LEU A 48 2.70 16.53 -0.93
C LEU A 48 3.30 16.90 0.43
N GLU A 49 4.61 17.07 0.50
CA GLU A 49 5.32 17.47 1.72
C GLU A 49 4.90 18.87 2.18
N THR A 50 4.82 19.84 1.27
CA THR A 50 4.35 21.20 1.57
C THR A 50 2.92 21.17 2.11
N LEU A 51 1.99 20.48 1.43
CA LEU A 51 0.59 20.39 1.89
C LEU A 51 0.47 19.77 3.28
N VAL A 52 1.25 18.74 3.57
CA VAL A 52 1.27 18.13 4.89
C VAL A 52 1.80 19.11 5.92
N LEU A 53 2.97 19.70 5.69
CA LEU A 53 3.61 20.64 6.63
C LEU A 53 2.72 21.84 6.95
N ASP A 54 1.98 22.36 5.97
CA ASP A 54 1.05 23.48 6.14
C ASP A 54 -0.19 23.13 6.99
N ARG A 55 -0.50 21.83 7.13
CA ARG A 55 -1.70 21.33 7.84
C ARG A 55 -1.40 20.63 9.14
N ILE A 56 -0.14 20.45 9.50
CA ILE A 56 0.21 19.75 10.73
C ILE A 56 -0.29 20.53 11.95
N GLU A 57 -1.00 19.83 12.81
CA GLU A 57 -1.44 20.32 14.11
C GLU A 57 -0.39 20.02 15.21
N ASP A 58 -0.54 20.69 16.35
CA ASP A 58 0.22 20.38 17.56
C ASP A 58 -0.32 19.13 18.29
N GLN A 59 -1.51 18.65 17.90
CA GLN A 59 -2.08 17.41 18.43
C GLN A 59 -1.16 16.23 18.11
N ARG A 60 -0.78 15.49 19.16
CA ARG A 60 0.00 14.25 19.06
C ARG A 60 -0.85 13.06 19.47
N VAL A 61 -0.70 11.96 18.75
CA VAL A 61 -1.31 10.67 19.05
C VAL A 61 -0.22 9.60 19.20
N SER A 62 -0.40 8.69 20.15
CA SER A 62 0.54 7.58 20.35
C SER A 62 0.38 6.55 19.24
N TYR A 63 1.45 6.31 18.48
CA TYR A 63 1.42 5.31 17.41
C TYR A 63 1.29 3.89 17.98
N GLU A 64 1.94 3.63 19.12
CA GLU A 64 1.88 2.35 19.81
C GLU A 64 0.46 2.04 20.30
N GLN A 65 -0.25 3.03 20.84
CA GLN A 65 -1.63 2.86 21.28
C GLN A 65 -2.56 2.55 20.10
N LEU A 66 -2.42 3.27 18.98
CA LEU A 66 -3.21 3.00 17.77
C LEU A 66 -2.98 1.59 17.22
N LEU A 67 -1.76 1.07 17.33
CA LEU A 67 -1.45 -0.32 16.95
C LEU A 67 -2.09 -1.32 17.92
N ALA A 68 -1.96 -1.09 19.23
CA ALA A 68 -2.55 -1.94 20.26
C ALA A 68 -4.09 -2.02 20.11
N ASP A 69 -4.72 -0.90 19.79
CA ASP A 69 -6.16 -0.78 19.61
C ASP A 69 -6.63 -1.19 18.20
N GLN A 70 -5.72 -1.58 17.30
CA GLN A 70 -6.01 -1.98 15.92
C GLN A 70 -6.73 -0.89 15.10
N LEU A 71 -6.43 0.36 15.37
CA LEU A 71 -7.04 1.53 14.72
C LEU A 71 -6.26 2.01 13.49
N ILE A 72 -5.14 1.38 13.16
CA ILE A 72 -4.34 1.71 11.97
C ILE A 72 -5.03 1.19 10.71
N LEU A 73 -5.15 2.08 9.72
CA LEU A 73 -5.75 1.77 8.43
C LEU A 73 -4.67 1.51 7.37
N PRO A 74 -5.03 0.90 6.22
CA PRO A 74 -4.11 0.76 5.09
C PRO A 74 -3.52 2.13 4.69
N PRO A 75 -2.24 2.19 4.27
CA PRO A 75 -1.57 3.46 3.97
C PRO A 75 -2.17 4.20 2.77
N ILE A 76 -2.94 3.51 1.94
CA ILE A 76 -3.74 4.11 0.88
C ILE A 76 -5.01 3.29 0.68
N ASP A 77 -6.11 3.98 0.44
CA ASP A 77 -7.39 3.43 0.02
C ASP A 77 -8.18 4.50 -0.76
N HIS A 78 -9.36 4.14 -1.24
CA HIS A 78 -10.22 5.05 -1.99
C HIS A 78 -11.64 5.06 -1.38
N PRO A 79 -12.34 6.21 -1.35
CA PRO A 79 -13.72 6.28 -0.85
C PRO A 79 -14.68 5.38 -1.64
N ASP A 80 -14.42 5.19 -2.93
CA ASP A 80 -15.06 4.17 -3.77
C ASP A 80 -14.12 2.95 -3.93
N PRO A 81 -14.43 1.79 -3.35
CA PRO A 81 -13.61 0.59 -3.44
C PRO A 81 -13.33 0.11 -4.88
N ALA A 82 -14.19 0.44 -5.86
CA ALA A 82 -13.99 0.04 -7.25
C ALA A 82 -12.73 0.65 -7.89
N HIS A 83 -12.18 1.71 -7.28
CA HIS A 83 -11.01 2.44 -7.77
C HIS A 83 -9.71 2.10 -7.03
N CYS A 84 -9.72 1.15 -6.09
CA CYS A 84 -8.53 0.73 -5.34
C CYS A 84 -8.28 -0.78 -5.50
N LEU A 85 -7.54 -1.15 -6.54
CA LEU A 85 -7.20 -2.54 -6.84
C LEU A 85 -5.79 -2.86 -6.34
N VAL A 86 -5.67 -3.91 -5.52
CA VAL A 86 -4.38 -4.48 -5.13
C VAL A 86 -4.08 -5.66 -6.04
N THR A 87 -3.17 -5.47 -6.98
CA THR A 87 -2.78 -6.51 -7.94
C THR A 87 -1.32 -6.91 -7.72
N GLY A 88 -1.04 -8.21 -7.72
CA GLY A 88 0.33 -8.73 -7.68
C GLY A 88 0.78 -9.24 -9.04
N THR A 89 2.06 -9.07 -9.36
CA THR A 89 2.70 -9.76 -10.49
C THR A 89 3.87 -10.61 -9.98
N GLY A 90 3.91 -11.87 -10.42
CA GLY A 90 4.93 -12.84 -10.03
C GLY A 90 6.15 -12.87 -10.94
N LEU A 91 6.35 -11.89 -11.83
CA LEU A 91 7.41 -11.93 -12.87
C LEU A 91 8.53 -10.92 -12.68
N SER A 92 8.49 -10.13 -11.61
CA SER A 92 9.47 -9.08 -11.35
C SER A 92 10.76 -9.58 -10.69
N HIS A 93 10.74 -10.79 -10.11
CA HIS A 93 11.92 -11.44 -9.56
C HIS A 93 12.56 -12.36 -10.59
N LEU A 94 13.89 -12.25 -10.79
CA LEU A 94 14.67 -13.05 -11.73
C LEU A 94 14.39 -14.56 -11.61
N GLY A 95 14.33 -15.07 -10.38
CA GLY A 95 14.02 -16.48 -10.13
C GLY A 95 12.62 -16.90 -10.61
N SER A 96 11.63 -16.01 -10.51
CA SER A 96 10.27 -16.31 -10.95
C SER A 96 10.11 -16.22 -12.47
N ALA A 97 10.80 -15.28 -13.12
CA ALA A 97 10.87 -15.20 -14.57
C ALA A 97 11.60 -16.41 -15.17
N GLN A 98 12.72 -16.82 -14.56
CA GLN A 98 13.50 -17.98 -15.01
C GLN A 98 12.72 -19.29 -14.87
N ALA A 99 12.08 -19.54 -13.73
CA ALA A 99 11.25 -20.73 -13.53
C ALA A 99 10.12 -20.84 -14.57
N ARG A 100 9.48 -19.71 -14.93
CA ARG A 100 8.46 -19.67 -15.98
C ARG A 100 9.04 -19.93 -17.38
N ASN A 101 10.21 -19.38 -17.69
CA ASN A 101 10.87 -19.60 -18.97
C ASN A 101 11.34 -21.05 -19.15
N GLU A 102 11.88 -21.66 -18.09
CA GLU A 102 12.26 -23.07 -18.07
C GLU A 102 11.04 -23.99 -18.26
N MET A 103 9.91 -23.63 -17.67
CA MET A 103 8.63 -24.31 -17.89
C MET A 103 8.19 -24.27 -19.36
N HIS A 104 8.17 -23.08 -19.99
CA HIS A 104 7.84 -22.94 -21.41
C HIS A 104 8.82 -23.67 -22.34
N THR A 105 10.11 -23.74 -21.96
CA THR A 105 11.12 -24.45 -22.75
C THR A 105 10.91 -25.97 -22.67
N LYS A 106 10.63 -26.50 -21.47
CA LYS A 106 10.37 -27.94 -21.25
C LYS A 106 9.05 -28.41 -21.86
N LEU A 107 8.04 -27.54 -21.95
CA LEU A 107 6.78 -27.81 -22.64
C LEU A 107 6.90 -28.02 -24.16
N LYS A 108 8.03 -27.62 -24.78
CA LYS A 108 8.32 -27.87 -26.21
C LYS A 108 9.04 -29.21 -26.47
N GLY A 109 9.41 -29.95 -25.41
CA GLY A 109 10.08 -31.26 -25.48
C GLY A 109 9.12 -32.45 -25.47
N SER A 110 9.65 -33.68 -25.39
CA SER A 110 8.86 -34.91 -25.30
C SER A 110 8.15 -35.06 -23.94
N ASP A 111 6.91 -35.57 -23.96
CA ASP A 111 6.02 -35.66 -22.80
C ASP A 111 6.54 -36.53 -21.63
N ALA A 112 7.60 -37.31 -21.85
CA ALA A 112 8.18 -38.21 -20.85
C ALA A 112 8.85 -37.48 -19.66
N ASN A 113 9.17 -36.19 -19.79
CA ASN A 113 9.90 -35.40 -18.78
C ASN A 113 9.09 -34.25 -18.16
N LEU A 114 7.77 -34.23 -18.34
CA LEU A 114 6.92 -33.16 -17.79
C LEU A 114 6.57 -33.42 -16.32
N THR A 115 6.75 -32.41 -15.47
CA THR A 115 6.21 -32.42 -14.11
C THR A 115 4.69 -32.26 -14.13
N ASP A 116 4.02 -32.63 -13.05
CA ASP A 116 2.54 -32.59 -13.02
C ASP A 116 1.99 -31.16 -13.17
N SER A 117 2.68 -30.14 -12.64
CA SER A 117 2.35 -28.73 -12.90
C SER A 117 2.48 -28.34 -14.37
N MET A 118 3.45 -28.90 -15.11
CA MET A 118 3.60 -28.66 -16.55
C MET A 118 2.49 -29.34 -17.36
N LYS A 119 2.09 -30.56 -16.98
CA LYS A 119 0.97 -31.26 -17.63
C LYS A 119 -0.33 -30.49 -17.46
N MET A 120 -0.62 -30.00 -16.25
CA MET A 120 -1.79 -29.17 -15.99
C MET A 120 -1.81 -27.91 -16.84
N PHE A 121 -0.69 -27.19 -16.94
CA PHE A 121 -0.58 -25.99 -17.79
C PHE A 121 -0.73 -26.28 -19.30
N LYS A 122 -0.34 -27.47 -19.75
CA LYS A 122 -0.54 -27.89 -21.16
C LYS A 122 -2.01 -28.18 -21.47
N LEU A 123 -2.79 -28.61 -20.48
CA LEU A 123 -4.22 -28.93 -20.63
C LEU A 123 -5.13 -27.69 -20.63
N GLY A 124 -4.64 -26.54 -20.17
CA GLY A 124 -5.38 -25.28 -20.05
C GLY A 124 -5.51 -24.84 -18.60
#